data_AF-A0A7V6PGE2-F1
#
_entry.id   AF-A0A7V6PGE2-F1
#
_cell.length_a   1.000
_cell.length_b   1.000
_cell.length_c   1.000
_cell.angle_alpha   90.00
_cell.angle_beta   90.00
_cell.angle_gamma   90.00
#
_symmetry.space_group_name_H-M   'P 1'
#
loop_
_entity.id
_entity.type
_entity.pdbx_description
1 polymer ?
#
loop_
_entity_poly.entity_id
_entity_poly.type
_entity_poly.pdbx_seq_one_letter_code
_entity_poly.pdbx_strand_id
1 'polypeptide(L)'
;MMPENSHLLTGIISAITETDEKISSILRKCLVLSYLLKNNDLKSWVTKELNGYDASDPDIPQYRRTYAPAKGFFIGGFGQAINDQPIPSAALDEKHRHYAESINLRQPIIAYEDVKASDERIVPWPANMVVLYQNKFFDGDLVLNRAWQSIPGSVLAGIVDTVRTKLLTFVLELQAQLGDGKTSIEDVPSSAVQTLFQFIVVGGNNVFGNVESFTTQTVQTGDVASLRGVLTALGVSNNELEDLENDIHDDHEEAKTSKRLGRKTMEWIKRNAKSAGQGALGIGKEVATSVMTEAIKRYIGL
;
A
#
# COMPACT_ATOMS: atom_id res chain seq x y z
N MET A 1 33.89 9.72 5.39
CA MET A 1 32.81 10.47 6.07
C MET A 1 31.56 10.19 5.26
N MET A 2 30.64 9.38 5.78
CA MET A 2 29.39 9.09 5.07
C MET A 2 28.54 10.37 5.04
N PRO A 3 27.85 10.67 3.93
CA PRO A 3 26.97 11.84 3.86
C PRO A 3 25.88 11.74 4.94
N GLU A 4 25.53 12.88 5.53
CA GLU A 4 24.55 13.05 6.63
C GLU A 4 23.21 12.33 6.35
N ASN A 5 22.87 12.20 5.08
CA ASN A 5 21.68 11.53 4.57
C ASN A 5 21.69 10.00 4.70
N SER A 6 22.86 9.35 4.62
CA SER A 6 22.99 7.89 4.84
C SER A 6 22.66 7.50 6.28
N HIS A 7 22.90 8.41 7.23
CA HIS A 7 22.55 8.22 8.64
C HIS A 7 21.03 8.21 8.88
N LEU A 8 20.23 8.93 8.08
CA LEU A 8 18.78 8.93 8.24
C LEU A 8 18.16 7.57 7.87
N LEU A 9 18.55 6.99 6.73
CA LEU A 9 18.04 5.67 6.30
C LEU A 9 18.47 4.59 7.28
N THR A 10 19.74 4.57 7.65
CA THR A 10 20.28 3.62 8.64
C THR A 10 19.60 3.77 10.00
N GLY A 11 19.34 5.01 10.42
CA GLY A 11 18.61 5.31 11.65
C GLY A 11 17.15 4.89 11.63
N ILE A 12 16.49 4.94 10.46
CA ILE A 12 15.12 4.40 10.31
C ILE A 12 15.15 2.87 10.34
N ILE A 13 16.09 2.22 9.65
CA ILE A 13 16.23 0.75 9.65
C ILE A 13 16.44 0.25 11.08
N SER A 14 17.45 0.78 11.79
CA SER A 14 17.73 0.42 13.18
C SER A 14 16.53 0.67 14.10
N ALA A 15 15.82 1.80 13.95
CA ALA A 15 14.60 2.05 14.71
C ALA A 15 13.51 1.01 14.45
N ILE A 16 13.40 0.48 13.23
CA ILE A 16 12.41 -0.56 12.89
C ILE A 16 12.82 -1.94 13.42
N THR A 17 14.11 -2.30 13.30
CA THR A 17 14.59 -3.70 13.50
C THR A 17 15.21 -3.96 14.86
N GLU A 18 15.81 -2.96 15.50
CA GLU A 18 16.64 -3.12 16.70
C GLU A 18 15.99 -2.52 17.95
N THR A 19 14.93 -1.73 17.78
CA THR A 19 14.27 -1.02 18.88
C THR A 19 12.79 -1.37 18.97
N ASP A 20 12.22 -1.17 20.16
CA ASP A 20 10.79 -1.19 20.45
C ASP A 20 10.13 0.18 20.19
N GLU A 21 10.75 1.03 19.38
CA GLU A 21 10.21 2.35 19.04
C GLU A 21 8.84 2.21 18.34
N LYS A 22 7.90 3.04 18.82
CA LYS A 22 6.55 3.16 18.26
C LYS A 22 6.62 3.56 16.78
N ILE A 23 5.83 2.90 15.93
CA ILE A 23 5.79 3.17 14.48
C ILE A 23 5.45 4.64 14.18
N SER A 24 4.67 5.31 15.03
CA SER A 24 4.34 6.72 14.93
C SER A 24 5.57 7.63 15.04
N SER A 25 6.56 7.26 15.86
CA SER A 25 7.84 8.00 15.96
C SER A 25 8.72 7.75 14.73
N ILE A 26 8.78 6.50 14.26
CA ILE A 26 9.50 6.12 13.04
C ILE A 26 8.90 6.81 11.80
N LEU A 27 7.56 6.91 11.72
CA LEU A 27 6.86 7.62 10.65
C LEU A 27 7.17 9.12 10.65
N ARG A 28 7.47 9.76 11.80
CA ARG A 28 7.94 11.15 11.81
C ARG A 28 9.33 11.29 11.19
N LYS A 29 10.22 10.30 11.38
CA LYS A 29 11.51 10.24 10.65
C LYS A 29 11.27 10.04 9.15
N CYS A 30 10.32 9.18 8.78
CA CYS A 30 9.90 9.00 7.39
C CYS A 30 9.28 10.28 6.78
N LEU A 31 8.58 11.09 7.58
CA LEU A 31 8.07 12.38 7.12
C LEU A 31 9.24 13.28 6.70
N VAL A 32 10.30 13.38 7.50
CA VAL A 32 11.52 14.11 7.12
C VAL A 32 12.10 13.55 5.83
N LEU A 33 12.24 12.22 5.73
CA LEU A 33 12.72 11.55 4.52
C LEU A 33 11.87 11.91 3.28
N SER A 34 10.54 12.00 3.41
CA SER A 34 9.66 12.34 2.29
C SER A 34 9.90 13.75 1.72
N TYR A 35 10.32 14.70 2.57
CA TYR A 35 10.70 16.04 2.13
C TYR A 35 12.04 16.04 1.40
N LEU A 36 13.01 15.24 1.85
CA LEU A 36 14.32 15.10 1.20
C LEU A 36 14.17 14.46 -0.19
N LEU A 37 13.34 13.43 -0.30
CA LEU A 37 13.03 12.74 -1.56
C LEU A 37 12.14 13.54 -2.50
N LYS A 38 11.57 14.67 -2.05
CA LYS A 38 10.59 15.49 -2.79
C LYS A 38 9.41 14.66 -3.34
N ASN A 39 9.01 13.62 -2.62
CA ASN A 39 7.91 12.74 -3.04
C ASN A 39 6.62 13.10 -2.31
N ASN A 40 5.67 13.70 -3.05
CA ASN A 40 4.40 14.17 -2.48
C ASN A 40 3.47 13.04 -2.04
N ASP A 41 3.52 11.88 -2.71
CA ASP A 41 2.64 10.75 -2.40
C ASP A 41 3.08 10.05 -1.11
N LEU A 42 4.38 9.83 -0.94
CA LEU A 42 4.96 9.36 0.33
C LEU A 42 4.64 10.34 1.46
N LYS A 43 4.82 11.64 1.23
CA LYS A 43 4.48 12.67 2.22
C LYS A 43 3.00 12.62 2.61
N SER A 44 2.11 12.50 1.63
CA SER A 44 0.66 12.38 1.83
C SER A 44 0.33 11.13 2.65
N TRP A 45 0.86 9.98 2.26
CA TRP A 45 0.65 8.71 2.96
C TRP A 45 1.13 8.76 4.41
N VAL A 46 2.37 9.21 4.66
CA VAL A 46 2.91 9.34 6.03
C VAL A 46 2.04 10.28 6.86
N THR A 47 1.60 11.40 6.28
CA THR A 47 0.75 12.37 6.97
C THR A 47 -0.61 11.75 7.34
N LYS A 48 -1.23 10.98 6.44
CA LYS A 48 -2.49 10.27 6.71
C LYS A 48 -2.31 9.14 7.73
N GLU A 49 -1.21 8.40 7.69
CA GLU A 49 -0.90 7.39 8.72
C GLU A 49 -0.75 8.02 10.11
N LEU A 50 -0.13 9.20 10.20
CA LEU A 50 0.07 9.95 11.45
C LEU A 50 -1.19 10.65 11.97
N ASN A 51 -2.01 11.23 11.09
CA ASN A 51 -3.15 12.06 11.47
C ASN A 51 -4.52 11.35 11.33
N GLY A 52 -4.53 10.18 10.71
CA GLY A 52 -5.75 9.47 10.33
C GLY A 52 -6.25 9.84 8.93
N TYR A 53 -7.29 9.13 8.52
CA TYR A 53 -7.91 9.24 7.20
C TYR A 53 -9.29 9.90 7.31
N ASP A 54 -9.58 10.85 6.41
CA ASP A 54 -10.88 11.50 6.38
C ASP A 54 -12.02 10.52 6.04
N ALA A 55 -13.24 10.82 6.48
CA ALA A 55 -14.40 9.95 6.25
C ALA A 55 -14.70 9.75 4.76
N SER A 56 -14.45 10.78 3.94
CA SER A 56 -14.66 10.79 2.49
C SER A 56 -13.42 10.41 1.70
N ASP A 57 -12.30 10.03 2.33
CA ASP A 57 -11.07 9.68 1.62
C ASP A 57 -11.28 8.40 0.81
N PRO A 58 -11.24 8.47 -0.54
CA PRO A 58 -11.41 7.30 -1.40
C PRO A 58 -10.17 6.39 -1.39
N ASP A 59 -9.01 6.93 -1.04
CA ASP A 59 -7.70 6.29 -1.19
C ASP A 59 -7.24 5.59 0.08
N ILE A 60 -8.18 5.21 0.97
CA ILE A 60 -7.84 4.48 2.18
C ILE A 60 -7.24 3.10 1.81
N PRO A 61 -6.01 2.78 2.27
CA PRO A 61 -5.34 1.54 1.92
C PRO A 61 -6.14 0.30 2.32
N GLN A 62 -6.01 -0.79 1.54
CA GLN A 62 -6.73 -2.03 1.79
C GLN A 62 -6.47 -2.62 3.18
N TYR A 63 -5.24 -2.52 3.70
CA TYR A 63 -4.89 -3.00 5.03
C TYR A 63 -5.57 -2.22 6.16
N ARG A 64 -6.11 -1.03 5.89
CA ARG A 64 -6.96 -0.28 6.84
C ARG A 64 -8.43 -0.73 6.79
N ARG A 65 -8.80 -1.68 5.92
CA ARG A 65 -10.15 -2.25 5.83
C ARG A 65 -10.10 -3.67 6.37
N THR A 66 -10.97 -3.98 7.32
CA THR A 66 -11.01 -5.31 7.93
C THR A 66 -12.43 -5.84 8.05
N TYR A 67 -12.55 -7.15 8.09
CA TYR A 67 -13.79 -7.84 8.41
C TYR A 67 -14.13 -7.59 9.88
N ALA A 68 -15.35 -7.14 10.14
CA ALA A 68 -15.82 -6.75 11.46
C ALA A 68 -17.27 -7.20 11.65
N PRO A 69 -17.48 -8.44 12.13
CA PRO A 69 -18.81 -8.97 12.35
C PRO A 69 -19.52 -8.18 13.44
N ALA A 70 -20.84 -8.03 13.29
CA ALA A 70 -21.68 -7.38 14.30
C ALA A 70 -22.26 -8.38 15.30
N LYS A 71 -22.39 -7.91 16.53
CA LYS A 71 -23.12 -8.56 17.63
C LYS A 71 -24.19 -7.62 18.17
N GLY A 72 -25.24 -8.19 18.73
CA GLY A 72 -26.35 -7.47 19.34
C GLY A 72 -26.63 -7.91 20.76
N PHE A 73 -27.11 -6.96 21.55
CA PHE A 73 -27.76 -7.19 22.83
C PHE A 73 -29.27 -7.02 22.66
N PHE A 74 -30.02 -8.07 22.93
CA PHE A 74 -31.47 -8.13 22.79
C PHE A 74 -32.11 -8.24 24.18
N ILE A 75 -33.22 -7.56 24.38
CA ILE A 75 -33.99 -7.57 25.62
C ILE A 75 -35.46 -7.83 25.31
N GLY A 76 -36.17 -8.49 26.21
CA GLY A 76 -37.60 -8.76 26.08
C GLY A 76 -38.34 -8.67 27.41
N GLY A 77 -39.62 -9.02 27.37
CA GLY A 77 -40.46 -9.10 28.56
C GLY A 77 -39.92 -10.09 29.60
N PHE A 78 -40.35 -9.92 30.85
CA PHE A 78 -40.05 -10.85 31.96
C PHE A 78 -38.55 -11.10 32.21
N GLY A 79 -37.68 -10.14 31.89
CA GLY A 79 -36.24 -10.22 32.14
C GLY A 79 -35.47 -11.07 31.12
N GLN A 80 -36.07 -11.41 29.97
CA GLN A 80 -35.35 -12.07 28.89
C GLN A 80 -34.26 -11.17 28.30
N ALA A 81 -33.07 -11.72 28.13
CA ALA A 81 -31.96 -11.02 27.48
C ALA A 81 -31.05 -12.02 26.74
N ILE A 82 -30.61 -11.64 25.54
CA ILE A 82 -29.60 -12.37 24.76
C ILE A 82 -28.45 -11.41 24.50
N ASN A 83 -27.26 -11.76 24.97
CA ASN A 83 -26.05 -10.96 24.78
C ASN A 83 -25.15 -11.58 23.70
N ASP A 84 -24.35 -10.72 23.05
CA ASP A 84 -23.37 -11.12 22.04
C ASP A 84 -23.94 -11.92 20.86
N GLN A 85 -25.23 -11.78 20.57
CA GLN A 85 -25.90 -12.51 19.48
C GLN A 85 -25.36 -12.02 18.13
N PRO A 86 -24.81 -12.90 17.28
CA PRO A 86 -24.35 -12.50 15.95
C PRO A 86 -25.48 -11.93 15.10
N ILE A 87 -25.22 -10.81 14.44
CA ILE A 87 -26.14 -10.17 13.51
C ILE A 87 -25.70 -10.52 12.07
N PRO A 88 -26.46 -11.36 11.32
CA PRO A 88 -26.12 -11.66 9.95
C PRO A 88 -26.36 -10.44 9.05
N SER A 89 -25.39 -10.08 8.22
CA SER A 89 -25.51 -8.94 7.31
C SER A 89 -26.66 -9.10 6.32
N ALA A 90 -27.00 -10.33 5.94
CA ALA A 90 -28.14 -10.64 5.08
C ALA A 90 -29.50 -10.21 5.67
N ALA A 91 -29.62 -10.06 7.00
CA ALA A 91 -30.82 -9.53 7.64
C ALA A 91 -30.92 -7.99 7.55
N LEU A 92 -29.85 -7.31 7.15
CA LEU A 92 -29.81 -5.87 6.95
C LEU A 92 -30.13 -5.51 5.50
N ASP A 93 -30.68 -4.32 5.32
CA ASP A 93 -30.85 -3.74 4.00
C ASP A 93 -29.48 -3.56 3.34
N GLU A 94 -29.43 -3.67 2.02
CA GLU A 94 -28.18 -3.71 1.26
C GLU A 94 -27.23 -2.54 1.58
N LYS A 95 -27.76 -1.32 1.69
CA LYS A 95 -27.01 -0.10 2.05
C LYS A 95 -26.39 -0.12 3.47
N HIS A 96 -26.86 -1.02 4.33
CA HIS A 96 -26.48 -1.10 5.74
C HIS A 96 -25.60 -2.31 6.07
N ARG A 97 -25.41 -3.25 5.14
CA ARG A 97 -24.70 -4.51 5.38
C ARG A 97 -23.28 -4.32 5.91
N HIS A 98 -22.59 -3.25 5.49
CA HIS A 98 -21.25 -2.94 5.96
C HIS A 98 -21.14 -2.86 7.50
N TYR A 99 -22.18 -2.42 8.21
CA TYR A 99 -22.22 -2.39 9.68
C TYR A 99 -22.14 -3.77 10.35
N ALA A 100 -22.29 -4.86 9.60
CA ALA A 100 -22.14 -6.24 10.05
C ALA A 100 -21.06 -7.04 9.30
N GLU A 101 -20.36 -6.41 8.35
CA GLU A 101 -19.38 -7.09 7.49
C GLU A 101 -17.98 -6.50 7.64
N SER A 102 -17.85 -5.18 7.62
CA SER A 102 -16.53 -4.56 7.50
C SER A 102 -16.45 -3.21 8.18
N ILE A 103 -15.23 -2.79 8.49
CA ILE A 103 -14.96 -1.47 9.02
C ILE A 103 -13.67 -0.89 8.44
N ASN A 104 -13.69 0.43 8.24
CA ASN A 104 -12.54 1.21 7.84
C ASN A 104 -11.87 1.81 9.08
N LEU A 105 -10.63 1.41 9.35
CA LEU A 105 -9.82 1.83 10.48
C LEU A 105 -9.09 3.14 10.16
N ARG A 106 -9.82 4.24 10.35
CA ARG A 106 -9.42 5.59 9.94
C ARG A 106 -8.59 6.36 10.96
N GLN A 107 -8.46 5.88 12.20
CA GLN A 107 -7.75 6.64 13.22
C GLN A 107 -6.24 6.73 12.92
N PRO A 108 -5.54 7.74 13.47
CA PRO A 108 -4.08 7.77 13.55
C PRO A 108 -3.48 6.43 13.93
N ILE A 109 -2.34 6.06 13.35
CA ILE A 109 -1.68 4.77 13.64
C ILE A 109 -1.38 4.58 15.13
N ILE A 110 -1.11 5.69 15.86
CA ILE A 110 -0.87 5.69 17.31
C ILE A 110 -2.04 5.11 18.12
N ALA A 111 -3.27 5.18 17.60
CA ALA A 111 -4.45 4.60 18.25
C ALA A 111 -4.41 3.06 18.33
N TYR A 112 -3.54 2.43 17.52
CA TYR A 112 -3.44 0.98 17.38
C TYR A 112 -2.14 0.40 17.96
N GLU A 113 -1.16 1.23 18.35
CA GLU A 113 0.19 0.78 18.76
C GLU A 113 0.20 0.01 20.08
N ASP A 114 -0.66 0.40 21.03
CA ASP A 114 -0.67 -0.18 22.38
C ASP A 114 -1.71 -1.29 22.54
N VAL A 115 -2.26 -1.80 21.43
CA VAL A 115 -3.28 -2.85 21.44
C VAL A 115 -2.62 -4.22 21.62
N LYS A 116 -3.06 -4.97 22.64
CA LYS A 116 -2.63 -6.37 22.83
C LYS A 116 -3.48 -7.29 21.98
N ALA A 117 -2.91 -8.42 21.57
CA ALA A 117 -3.63 -9.42 20.77
C ALA A 117 -4.90 -9.97 21.48
N SER A 118 -4.89 -9.97 22.82
CA SER A 118 -6.02 -10.38 23.67
C SER A 118 -7.13 -9.32 23.79
N ASP A 119 -6.87 -8.08 23.36
CA ASP A 119 -7.85 -7.00 23.48
C ASP A 119 -8.95 -7.17 22.42
N GLU A 120 -10.10 -6.55 22.69
CA GLU A 120 -11.21 -6.44 21.74
C GLU A 120 -11.60 -4.96 21.64
N ARG A 121 -11.65 -4.42 20.42
CA ARG A 121 -12.18 -3.08 20.19
C ARG A 121 -13.62 -3.17 19.71
N ILE A 122 -14.47 -2.45 20.42
CA ILE A 122 -15.90 -2.37 20.15
C ILE A 122 -16.21 -1.06 19.45
N VAL A 123 -16.89 -1.15 18.31
CA VAL A 123 -17.41 0.01 17.58
C VAL A 123 -18.94 -0.05 17.63
N PRO A 124 -19.60 0.78 18.43
CA PRO A 124 -21.05 0.75 18.56
C PRO A 124 -21.71 1.18 17.25
N TRP A 125 -22.85 0.57 16.94
CA TRP A 125 -23.72 1.06 15.87
C TRP A 125 -24.27 2.44 16.22
N PRO A 126 -24.54 3.30 15.22
CA PRO A 126 -25.30 4.52 15.43
C PRO A 126 -26.66 4.22 16.09
N ALA A 127 -27.10 5.04 17.04
CA ALA A 127 -28.36 4.82 17.75
C ALA A 127 -29.58 4.72 16.80
N ASN A 128 -29.60 5.55 15.75
CA ASN A 128 -30.66 5.51 14.73
C ASN A 128 -30.69 4.17 13.96
N MET A 129 -29.53 3.54 13.77
CA MET A 129 -29.45 2.21 13.15
C MET A 129 -30.01 1.14 14.07
N VAL A 130 -29.73 1.23 15.37
CA VAL A 130 -30.31 0.30 16.36
C VAL A 130 -31.84 0.39 16.36
N VAL A 131 -32.39 1.60 16.38
CA VAL A 131 -33.85 1.83 16.33
C VAL A 131 -34.44 1.30 15.01
N LEU A 132 -33.79 1.55 13.88
CA LEU A 132 -34.26 1.10 12.56
C LEU A 132 -34.44 -0.43 12.49
N TYR A 133 -33.54 -1.17 13.15
CA TYR A 133 -33.52 -2.64 13.13
C TYR A 133 -34.09 -3.28 14.40
N GLN A 134 -34.69 -2.49 15.30
CA GLN A 134 -35.06 -2.90 16.64
C GLN A 134 -35.88 -4.20 16.70
N ASN A 135 -36.87 -4.33 15.83
CA ASN A 135 -37.82 -5.44 15.84
C ASN A 135 -37.62 -6.40 14.64
N LYS A 136 -36.47 -6.35 13.95
CA LYS A 136 -36.27 -7.08 12.68
C LYS A 136 -35.82 -8.54 12.86
N PHE A 137 -35.20 -8.88 13.98
CA PHE A 137 -34.44 -10.13 14.12
C PHE A 137 -35.20 -11.28 14.77
N PHE A 138 -36.17 -10.98 15.64
CA PHE A 138 -36.92 -11.99 16.37
C PHE A 138 -38.41 -11.69 16.26
N ASP A 139 -39.20 -12.75 16.10
CA ASP A 139 -40.65 -12.68 16.24
C ASP A 139 -40.99 -12.65 17.74
N GLY A 140 -41.73 -11.62 18.19
CA GLY A 140 -42.17 -11.48 19.59
C GLY A 140 -41.59 -10.26 20.30
N ASP A 141 -41.41 -10.37 21.63
CA ASP A 141 -41.07 -9.24 22.50
C ASP A 141 -39.57 -8.93 22.58
N LEU A 142 -38.71 -9.73 21.93
CA LEU A 142 -37.26 -9.52 21.93
C LEU A 142 -36.89 -8.41 20.95
N VAL A 143 -36.37 -7.30 21.50
CA VAL A 143 -35.95 -6.12 20.74
C VAL A 143 -34.46 -5.89 20.83
N LEU A 144 -33.85 -5.46 19.73
CA LEU A 144 -32.45 -5.05 19.70
C LEU A 144 -32.28 -3.77 20.53
N ASN A 145 -31.51 -3.85 21.60
CA ASN A 145 -31.22 -2.71 22.47
C ASN A 145 -29.91 -2.01 22.12
N ARG A 146 -28.87 -2.78 21.77
CA ARG A 146 -27.56 -2.28 21.34
C ARG A 146 -26.98 -3.22 20.30
N ALA A 147 -26.24 -2.66 19.34
CA ALA A 147 -25.45 -3.44 18.40
C ALA A 147 -24.06 -2.80 18.25
N TRP A 148 -23.07 -3.62 17.95
CA TRP A 148 -21.70 -3.18 17.75
C TRP A 148 -20.93 -4.12 16.84
N GLN A 149 -19.92 -3.60 16.19
CA GLN A 149 -18.88 -4.40 15.56
C GLN A 149 -17.77 -4.69 16.56
N SER A 150 -17.24 -5.91 16.49
CA SER A 150 -16.09 -6.33 17.28
C SER A 150 -14.88 -6.52 16.38
N ILE A 151 -13.73 -5.99 16.83
CA ILE A 151 -12.45 -6.11 16.14
C ILE A 151 -11.45 -6.74 17.11
N PRO A 152 -10.92 -7.93 16.79
CA PRO A 152 -9.86 -8.55 17.58
C PRO A 152 -8.60 -7.67 17.60
N GLY A 153 -7.95 -7.58 18.76
CA GLY A 153 -6.73 -6.80 18.93
C GLY A 153 -5.59 -7.27 18.03
N SER A 154 -5.55 -8.56 17.71
CA SER A 154 -4.60 -9.13 16.73
C SER A 154 -4.70 -8.50 15.33
N VAL A 155 -5.90 -8.12 14.89
CA VAL A 155 -6.11 -7.41 13.61
C VAL A 155 -5.49 -6.01 13.67
N LEU A 156 -5.65 -5.32 14.80
CA LEU A 156 -5.12 -3.97 14.99
C LEU A 156 -3.59 -3.98 15.07
N ALA A 157 -3.02 -4.94 15.80
CA ALA A 157 -1.59 -5.18 15.83
C ALA A 157 -1.04 -5.51 14.44
N GLY A 158 -1.77 -6.32 13.65
CA GLY A 158 -1.39 -6.65 12.27
C GLY A 158 -1.32 -5.44 11.34
N ILE A 159 -2.11 -4.40 11.57
CA ILE A 159 -2.04 -3.15 10.79
C ILE A 159 -0.75 -2.40 11.10
N VAL A 160 -0.43 -2.24 12.39
CA VAL A 160 0.82 -1.61 12.84
C VAL A 160 2.02 -2.32 12.23
N ASP A 161 2.01 -3.66 12.25
CA ASP A 161 3.07 -4.49 11.68
C ASP A 161 3.14 -4.40 10.15
N THR A 162 2.00 -4.31 9.46
CA THR A 162 1.94 -4.09 8.01
C THR A 162 2.58 -2.76 7.63
N VAL A 163 2.28 -1.68 8.35
CA VAL A 163 2.90 -0.36 8.11
C VAL A 163 4.40 -0.41 8.40
N ARG A 164 4.82 -1.07 9.48
CA ARG A 164 6.23 -1.27 9.83
C ARG A 164 6.99 -2.01 8.72
N THR A 165 6.42 -3.10 8.21
CA THR A 165 7.01 -3.90 7.13
C THR A 165 7.12 -3.09 5.84
N LYS A 166 6.04 -2.41 5.43
CA LYS A 166 6.05 -1.56 4.23
C LYS A 166 7.12 -0.48 4.31
N LEU A 167 7.25 0.17 5.47
CA LEU A 167 8.27 1.20 5.67
C LEU A 167 9.69 0.62 5.63
N LEU A 168 9.91 -0.53 6.27
CA LEU A 168 11.20 -1.21 6.24
C LEU A 168 11.60 -1.59 4.81
N THR A 169 10.71 -2.26 4.09
CA THR A 169 10.94 -2.64 2.70
C THR A 169 11.24 -1.41 1.84
N PHE A 170 10.47 -0.34 1.99
CA PHE A 170 10.71 0.90 1.24
C PHE A 170 12.11 1.50 1.50
N VAL A 171 12.53 1.57 2.77
CA VAL A 171 13.82 2.16 3.14
C VAL A 171 14.99 1.27 2.71
N LEU A 172 14.86 -0.05 2.80
CA LEU A 172 15.88 -1.00 2.33
C LEU A 172 16.07 -0.93 0.82
N GLU A 173 14.97 -0.87 0.05
CA GLU A 173 15.04 -0.76 -1.41
C GLU A 173 15.62 0.57 -1.87
N LEU A 174 15.25 1.66 -1.18
CA LEU A 174 15.84 2.97 -1.42
C LEU A 174 17.36 2.96 -1.11
N GLN A 175 17.78 2.30 -0.03
CA GLN A 175 19.20 2.15 0.31
C GLN A 175 19.93 1.32 -0.75
N ALA A 176 19.33 0.23 -1.25
CA ALA A 176 19.91 -0.59 -2.30
C ALA A 176 20.13 0.21 -3.60
N GLN A 177 19.19 1.10 -3.96
CA GLN A 177 19.34 1.98 -5.13
C GLN A 177 20.47 3.01 -4.98
N LEU A 178 20.71 3.49 -3.76
CA LEU A 178 21.77 4.45 -3.46
C LEU A 178 23.18 3.83 -3.52
N GLY A 179 23.29 2.49 -3.39
CA GLY A 179 24.57 1.77 -3.33
C GLY A 179 25.41 2.16 -2.10
N ASP A 180 26.71 1.85 -2.13
CA ASP A 180 27.66 2.01 -1.00
C ASP A 180 28.00 3.48 -0.63
N GLY A 181 27.06 4.41 -0.73
CA GLY A 181 27.13 5.71 -0.06
C GLY A 181 27.85 6.84 -0.81
N LYS A 182 27.93 6.78 -2.14
CA LYS A 182 28.48 7.87 -2.98
C LYS A 182 27.42 8.85 -3.50
N THR A 183 26.15 8.50 -3.39
CA THR A 183 25.01 9.26 -3.95
C THR A 183 24.21 9.88 -2.82
N SER A 184 23.83 11.15 -2.94
CA SER A 184 22.96 11.78 -1.95
C SER A 184 21.52 11.31 -2.12
N ILE A 185 20.72 11.33 -1.06
CA ILE A 185 19.28 10.97 -1.12
C ILE A 185 18.54 11.86 -2.13
N GLU A 186 18.96 13.11 -2.27
CA GLU A 186 18.38 14.08 -3.19
C GLU A 186 18.72 13.80 -4.67
N ASP A 187 19.72 12.94 -4.93
CA ASP A 187 20.16 12.59 -6.29
C ASP A 187 19.41 11.36 -6.84
N VAL A 188 18.61 10.68 -6.00
CA VAL A 188 17.79 9.54 -6.45
C VAL A 188 16.73 10.07 -7.42
N PRO A 189 16.59 9.46 -8.62
CA PRO A 189 15.55 9.87 -9.56
C PRO A 189 14.17 9.80 -8.91
N SER A 190 13.40 10.89 -8.99
CA SER A 190 12.06 10.94 -8.40
C SER A 190 11.13 9.85 -8.95
N SER A 191 11.32 9.42 -10.20
CA SER A 191 10.63 8.29 -10.83
C SER A 191 10.93 6.95 -10.14
N ALA A 192 12.17 6.74 -9.69
CA ALA A 192 12.56 5.53 -8.97
C ALA A 192 11.92 5.49 -7.57
N VAL A 193 11.95 6.61 -6.85
CA VAL A 193 11.28 6.74 -5.55
C VAL A 193 9.77 6.54 -5.68
N GLN A 194 9.16 7.16 -6.69
CA GLN A 194 7.73 7.02 -6.98
C GLN A 194 7.38 5.56 -7.28
N THR A 195 8.21 4.87 -8.06
CA THR A 195 8.02 3.46 -8.40
C THR A 195 8.09 2.59 -7.15
N LEU A 196 9.12 2.73 -6.32
CA LEU A 196 9.24 2.00 -5.05
C LEU A 196 8.05 2.24 -4.14
N PHE A 197 7.64 3.50 -3.97
CA PHE A 197 6.47 3.85 -3.16
C PHE A 197 5.20 3.18 -3.69
N GLN A 198 4.97 3.26 -5.00
CA GLN A 198 3.78 2.71 -5.62
C GLN A 198 3.74 1.18 -5.57
N PHE A 199 4.87 0.47 -5.67
CA PHE A 199 4.90 -0.99 -5.51
C PHE A 199 4.80 -1.43 -4.04
N ILE A 200 5.52 -0.79 -3.14
CA ILE A 200 5.66 -1.28 -1.76
C ILE A 200 4.51 -0.79 -0.89
N VAL A 201 4.18 0.49 -0.98
CA VAL A 201 3.20 1.12 -0.09
C VAL A 201 1.80 0.98 -0.67
N VAL A 202 1.61 1.43 -1.91
CA VAL A 202 0.30 1.40 -2.61
C VAL A 202 -0.01 0.02 -3.19
N GLY A 203 1.02 -0.71 -3.64
CA GLY A 203 0.95 -1.94 -4.43
C GLY A 203 0.58 -3.20 -3.65
N GLY A 204 -0.58 -3.19 -3.01
CA GLY A 204 -1.42 -4.40 -2.93
C GLY A 204 -1.98 -4.75 -4.33
N ASN A 205 -2.99 -5.61 -4.40
CA ASN A 205 -3.64 -6.14 -5.62
C ASN A 205 -3.92 -5.14 -6.78
N ASN A 206 -3.80 -3.83 -6.57
CA ASN A 206 -4.13 -2.75 -7.51
C ASN A 206 -3.08 -2.47 -8.61
N VAL A 207 -1.77 -2.61 -8.36
CA VAL A 207 -0.75 -2.39 -9.42
C VAL A 207 -0.86 -3.49 -10.49
N PHE A 208 -1.31 -4.68 -10.10
CA PHE A 208 -1.51 -5.82 -10.98
C PHE A 208 -2.75 -5.69 -11.88
N GLY A 209 -3.74 -4.89 -11.47
CA GLY A 209 -4.96 -4.67 -12.24
C GLY A 209 -4.88 -3.54 -13.27
N ASN A 210 -3.92 -2.61 -13.15
CA ASN A 210 -3.84 -1.43 -14.00
C ASN A 210 -2.41 -0.92 -14.23
N VAL A 211 -1.60 -1.70 -14.95
CA VAL A 211 -0.21 -1.38 -15.31
C VAL A 211 -0.11 -0.11 -16.17
N GLU A 212 -1.10 0.16 -17.02
CA GLU A 212 -1.11 1.33 -17.91
C GLU A 212 -1.26 2.66 -17.13
N SER A 213 -2.15 2.70 -16.13
CA SER A 213 -2.23 3.86 -15.23
C SER A 213 -0.96 4.05 -14.41
N PHE A 214 -0.25 2.97 -14.09
CA PHE A 214 1.02 3.04 -13.36
C PHE A 214 2.13 3.65 -14.23
N THR A 215 2.31 3.16 -15.46
CA THR A 215 3.39 3.64 -16.36
C THR A 215 3.15 5.06 -16.84
N THR A 216 1.90 5.49 -17.00
CA THR A 216 1.57 6.88 -17.35
C THR A 216 1.93 7.89 -16.24
N GLN A 217 1.92 7.47 -14.98
CA GLN A 217 2.32 8.32 -13.84
C GLN A 217 3.83 8.33 -13.58
N THR A 218 4.55 7.29 -14.03
CA THR A 218 5.96 7.08 -13.68
C THR A 218 6.93 7.30 -14.83
N VAL A 219 6.48 7.14 -16.08
CA VAL A 219 7.30 7.30 -17.29
C VAL A 219 6.77 8.41 -18.17
N GLN A 220 7.67 9.32 -18.56
CA GLN A 220 7.40 10.37 -19.53
C GLN A 220 7.96 9.98 -20.90
N THR A 221 7.21 10.28 -21.96
CA THR A 221 7.63 10.01 -23.33
C THR A 221 8.90 10.78 -23.67
N GLY A 222 9.92 10.08 -24.15
CA GLY A 222 11.23 10.62 -24.47
C GLY A 222 12.15 10.91 -23.28
N ASP A 223 11.73 10.66 -22.04
CA ASP A 223 12.56 10.87 -20.85
C ASP A 223 13.23 9.57 -20.39
N VAL A 224 14.50 9.40 -20.77
CA VAL A 224 15.34 8.26 -20.38
C VAL A 224 15.50 8.17 -18.86
N ALA A 225 15.59 9.30 -18.15
CA ALA A 225 15.76 9.29 -16.70
C ALA A 225 14.51 8.72 -16.00
N SER A 226 13.31 9.03 -16.51
CA SER A 226 12.07 8.43 -16.02
C SER A 226 12.04 6.91 -16.26
N LEU A 227 12.41 6.45 -17.46
CA LEU A 227 12.47 5.02 -17.81
C LEU A 227 13.49 4.27 -16.95
N ARG A 228 14.72 4.78 -16.86
CA ARG A 228 15.79 4.19 -16.03
C ARG A 228 15.35 4.11 -14.58
N GLY A 229 14.70 5.14 -14.03
CA GLY A 229 14.21 5.12 -12.66
C GLY A 229 13.21 3.99 -12.39
N VAL A 230 12.26 3.76 -13.30
CA VAL A 230 11.31 2.63 -13.17
C VAL A 230 12.04 1.29 -13.24
N LEU A 231 12.93 1.11 -14.23
CA LEU A 231 13.62 -0.16 -14.43
C LEU A 231 14.63 -0.47 -13.32
N THR A 232 15.36 0.53 -12.83
CA THR A 232 16.24 0.41 -11.65
C THR A 232 15.43 0.01 -10.41
N ALA A 233 14.24 0.58 -10.23
CA ALA A 233 13.35 0.19 -9.14
C ALA A 233 12.84 -1.26 -9.27
N LEU A 234 12.74 -1.80 -10.48
CA LEU A 234 12.49 -3.22 -10.72
C LEU A 234 13.74 -4.11 -10.54
N GLY A 235 14.88 -3.55 -10.13
CA GLY A 235 16.13 -4.28 -9.91
C GLY A 235 16.97 -4.51 -11.17
N VAL A 236 16.71 -3.77 -12.26
CA VAL A 236 17.53 -3.84 -13.47
C VAL A 236 18.87 -3.13 -13.22
N SER A 237 19.97 -3.84 -13.48
CA SER A 237 21.33 -3.30 -13.32
C SER A 237 21.66 -2.21 -14.34
N ASN A 238 22.57 -1.30 -14.00
CA ASN A 238 22.99 -0.22 -14.92
C ASN A 238 23.53 -0.74 -16.26
N ASN A 239 24.23 -1.87 -16.27
CA ASN A 239 24.75 -2.47 -17.51
C ASN A 239 23.61 -2.90 -18.43
N GLU A 240 22.55 -3.52 -17.87
CA GLU A 240 21.38 -3.92 -18.65
C GLU A 240 20.57 -2.72 -19.15
N LEU A 241 20.62 -1.58 -18.45
CA LEU A 241 20.00 -0.34 -18.92
C LEU A 241 20.74 0.26 -20.12
N GLU A 242 22.07 0.22 -20.11
CA GLU A 242 22.88 0.64 -21.27
C GLU A 242 22.63 -0.27 -22.49
N ASP A 243 22.53 -1.58 -22.28
CA ASP A 243 22.15 -2.54 -23.33
C ASP A 243 20.75 -2.22 -23.89
N LEU A 244 19.77 -1.91 -23.03
CA LEU A 244 18.42 -1.56 -23.46
C LEU A 244 18.40 -0.31 -24.33
N GLU A 245 19.17 0.72 -23.98
CA GLU A 245 19.22 1.96 -24.76
C GLU A 245 19.76 1.70 -26.18
N ASN A 246 20.77 0.83 -26.31
CA ASN A 246 21.28 0.39 -27.61
C ASN A 246 20.24 -0.43 -28.40
N ASP A 247 19.57 -1.38 -27.74
CA ASP A 247 18.54 -2.21 -28.36
C ASP A 247 17.34 -1.37 -28.85
N ILE A 248 16.90 -0.36 -28.06
CA ILE A 248 15.85 0.58 -28.47
C ILE A 248 16.30 1.42 -29.67
N HIS A 249 17.56 1.86 -29.68
CA HIS A 249 18.11 2.61 -30.80
C HIS A 249 18.13 1.79 -32.09
N ASP A 250 18.61 0.54 -32.02
CA ASP A 250 18.67 -0.39 -33.15
C ASP A 250 17.27 -0.75 -33.68
N ASP A 251 16.29 -0.88 -32.78
CA ASP A 251 14.92 -1.26 -33.10
C ASP A 251 14.03 -0.08 -33.52
N HIS A 252 14.55 1.16 -33.52
CA HIS A 252 13.74 2.37 -33.70
C HIS A 252 12.93 2.40 -35.01
N GLU A 253 13.52 1.93 -36.13
CA GLU A 253 12.83 1.86 -37.43
C GLU A 253 11.81 0.71 -37.50
N GLU A 254 12.09 -0.43 -36.86
CA GLU A 254 11.15 -1.55 -36.74
C GLU A 254 9.94 -1.15 -35.89
N ALA A 255 10.17 -0.41 -34.80
CA ALA A 255 9.15 0.04 -33.87
C ALA A 255 8.20 1.07 -34.50
N LYS A 256 8.73 2.03 -35.28
CA LYS A 256 7.93 3.00 -36.03
C LYS A 256 7.05 2.35 -37.10
N THR A 257 7.57 1.34 -37.77
CA THR A 257 6.87 0.68 -38.89
C THR A 257 5.77 -0.27 -38.40
N SER A 258 6.06 -1.03 -37.34
CA SER A 258 5.16 -2.09 -36.84
C SER A 258 4.19 -1.62 -35.74
N LYS A 259 4.37 -0.41 -35.19
CA LYS A 259 3.69 0.07 -33.97
C LYS A 259 3.77 -0.93 -32.80
N ARG A 260 4.88 -1.67 -32.72
CA ARG A 260 5.17 -2.67 -31.70
C ARG A 260 6.61 -2.51 -31.25
N LEU A 261 6.94 -3.08 -30.10
CA LEU A 261 8.34 -3.18 -29.66
C LEU A 261 9.12 -4.03 -30.67
N GLY A 262 10.33 -3.58 -31.02
CA GLY A 262 11.22 -4.32 -31.90
C GLY A 262 11.73 -5.61 -31.28
N ARG A 263 12.34 -6.45 -32.11
CA ARG A 263 12.68 -7.82 -31.71
C ARG A 263 13.72 -7.84 -30.58
N LYS A 264 14.75 -7.00 -30.64
CA LYS A 264 15.82 -6.98 -29.63
C LYS A 264 15.29 -6.52 -28.29
N THR A 265 14.50 -5.44 -28.30
CA THR A 265 13.83 -4.89 -27.11
C THR A 265 12.96 -5.94 -26.42
N MET A 266 12.21 -6.74 -27.19
CA MET A 266 11.40 -7.83 -26.64
C MET A 266 12.23 -9.00 -26.08
N GLU A 267 13.36 -9.32 -26.70
CA GLU A 267 14.31 -10.31 -26.18
C GLU A 267 14.94 -9.84 -24.86
N TRP A 268 15.32 -8.57 -24.78
CA TRP A 268 15.81 -7.92 -23.57
C TRP A 268 14.81 -8.02 -22.43
N ILE A 269 13.52 -7.67 -22.67
CA ILE A 269 12.47 -7.75 -21.65
C ILE A 269 12.35 -9.17 -21.12
N LYS A 270 12.35 -10.19 -21.99
CA LYS A 270 12.22 -11.60 -21.58
C LYS A 270 13.38 -12.06 -20.70
N ARG A 271 14.59 -11.59 -20.99
CA ARG A 271 15.81 -11.89 -20.21
C ARG A 271 15.76 -11.23 -18.84
N ASN A 272 15.43 -9.94 -18.78
CA ASN A 272 15.49 -9.14 -17.56
C ASN A 272 14.27 -9.27 -16.65
N ALA A 273 13.09 -9.60 -17.18
CA ALA A 273 11.89 -9.83 -16.37
C ALA A 273 12.04 -11.02 -15.41
N LYS A 274 12.89 -12.01 -15.75
CA LYS A 274 13.18 -13.14 -14.87
C LYS A 274 13.98 -12.69 -13.64
N SER A 275 14.95 -11.80 -13.83
CA SER A 275 15.80 -11.27 -12.75
C SER A 275 15.03 -10.26 -11.89
N ALA A 276 14.25 -9.38 -12.51
CA ALA A 276 13.40 -8.42 -11.81
C ALA A 276 12.32 -9.08 -10.93
N GLY A 277 11.80 -10.25 -11.35
CA GLY A 277 10.83 -11.01 -10.57
C GLY A 277 11.41 -11.78 -9.37
N GLN A 278 12.73 -11.75 -9.18
CA GLN A 278 13.42 -12.39 -8.05
C GLN A 278 13.96 -11.37 -7.03
N GLY A 279 13.77 -10.06 -7.27
CA GLY A 279 14.20 -8.98 -6.38
C GLY A 279 13.30 -8.80 -5.15
N ALA A 280 13.70 -7.90 -4.25
CA ALA A 280 13.04 -7.68 -2.95
C ALA A 280 11.63 -7.07 -3.04
N LEU A 281 11.22 -6.54 -4.20
CA LEU A 281 9.82 -6.17 -4.50
C LEU A 281 8.87 -7.38 -4.63
N GLY A 282 9.38 -8.61 -4.80
CA GLY A 282 8.59 -9.85 -4.79
C GLY A 282 7.51 -9.94 -5.89
N ILE A 283 7.65 -9.16 -6.98
CA ILE A 283 6.67 -9.14 -8.07
C ILE A 283 6.80 -10.38 -8.97
N GLY A 284 5.68 -10.95 -9.39
CA GLY A 284 5.68 -12.10 -10.32
C GLY A 284 6.26 -11.72 -11.69
N LYS A 285 6.94 -12.67 -12.33
CA LYS A 285 7.57 -12.49 -13.66
C LYS A 285 6.62 -11.88 -14.71
N GLU A 286 5.36 -12.31 -14.73
CA GLU A 286 4.34 -11.81 -15.68
C GLU A 286 4.07 -10.32 -15.51
N VAL A 287 4.09 -9.86 -14.27
CA VAL A 287 3.84 -8.47 -13.90
C VAL A 287 5.06 -7.63 -14.23
N ALA A 288 6.25 -8.10 -13.86
CA ALA A 288 7.50 -7.45 -14.25
C ALA A 288 7.58 -7.28 -15.77
N THR A 289 7.24 -8.31 -16.54
CA THR A 289 7.17 -8.27 -18.01
C THR A 289 6.20 -7.20 -18.50
N SER A 290 4.99 -7.14 -17.91
CA SER A 290 3.95 -6.19 -18.31
C SER A 290 4.37 -4.75 -18.03
N VAL A 291 4.93 -4.49 -16.84
CA VAL A 291 5.39 -3.15 -16.43
C VAL A 291 6.56 -2.69 -17.31
N MET A 292 7.55 -3.54 -17.55
CA MET A 292 8.67 -3.22 -18.45
C MET A 292 8.17 -2.91 -19.87
N THR A 293 7.25 -3.73 -20.39
CA THR A 293 6.67 -3.56 -21.72
C THR A 293 5.98 -2.20 -21.86
N GLU A 294 5.08 -1.87 -20.93
CA GLU A 294 4.33 -0.61 -20.98
C GLU A 294 5.21 0.61 -20.68
N ALA A 295 6.22 0.47 -19.81
CA ALA A 295 7.18 1.54 -19.54
C ALA A 295 8.00 1.87 -20.79
N ILE A 296 8.50 0.87 -21.50
CA ILE A 296 9.29 1.07 -22.73
C ILE A 296 8.40 1.64 -23.83
N LYS A 297 7.18 1.10 -24.04
CA LYS A 297 6.21 1.66 -25.00
C LYS A 297 5.93 3.14 -24.73
N ARG A 298 5.67 3.48 -23.47
CA ARG A 298 5.40 4.86 -23.05
C ARG A 298 6.58 5.79 -23.33
N TYR A 299 7.80 5.32 -23.06
CA TYR A 299 9.03 6.06 -23.34
C TYR A 299 9.20 6.34 -24.83
N ILE A 300 9.00 5.34 -25.71
CA ILE A 300 9.16 5.50 -27.16
C ILE A 300 7.93 6.14 -27.86
N GLY A 301 6.83 6.32 -27.15
CA GLY A 301 5.61 6.96 -27.65
C GLY A 301 4.68 6.02 -28.45
N LEU A 302 4.69 4.72 -28.14
CA LEU A 302 3.74 3.73 -28.66
C LEU A 302 2.48 3.59 -27.80
#